data_AF-A0A7C2JZG8-F1
#
_entry.id   AF-A0A7C2JZG8-F1
#
_cell.length_a   1.000
_cell.length_b   1.000
_cell.length_c   1.000
_cell.angle_alpha   90.00
_cell.angle_beta   90.00
_cell.angle_gamma   90.00
#
_symmetry.space_group_name_H-M   'P 1'
#
loop_
_entity.id
_entity.type
_entity.pdbx_description
1 polymer ?
#
loop_
_entity_poly.entity_id
_entity_poly.type
_entity_poly.pdbx_seq_one_letter_code
_entity_poly.pdbx_strand_id
1 'polypeptide(L)'
;MPRAAIIVTFDRLPCAGLGCYGNEWIDTPGFDALAAEGLVFENHIARQVHGETALVQRPRLQADWIATLRIRGVQTTLLHEPHSDMVIDHAAFETVRDCGGHDGVNVAAGDLPFARLVQRATAWLTEPSTSDRLLWLSSAGLPDVCRPPEDALDLYVEEFADRDIPWEGLSPEEFGRQPAIRAAYLSLLDHWLGELQKAVLARSEPALLIVLGCEGLIWQPVPRPTPVPGGLESQRTNPPWLLWSNETAFLPGRSQLLVQISDLPAIVHEWWERLSDFPFPQLPNHAAVATAGPGETVSVRTLSEAVVFTQRPTREVPIEPTDVRCFLKPEDPWDLNDVAGTRPDLVSHAAEQLIGGIEISPATVAAAPQTR
;
A
#
# COMPACT_ATOMS: atom_id res chain seq x y z
N MET A 1 23.85 -20.06 3.58
CA MET A 1 22.58 -20.71 3.19
C MET A 1 21.84 -19.73 2.31
N PRO A 2 21.17 -20.18 1.23
CA PRO A 2 20.42 -19.26 0.37
C PRO A 2 19.28 -18.63 1.16
N ARG A 3 19.07 -17.32 0.97
CA ARG A 3 17.99 -16.55 1.58
C ARG A 3 16.97 -16.15 0.52
N ALA A 4 15.71 -16.09 0.94
CA ALA A 4 14.63 -15.57 0.10
C ALA A 4 14.10 -14.24 0.64
N ALA A 5 13.72 -13.33 -0.24
CA ALA A 5 12.82 -12.23 0.11
C ALA A 5 11.58 -12.29 -0.78
N ILE A 6 10.42 -12.13 -0.17
CA ILE A 6 9.11 -12.14 -0.80
C ILE A 6 8.49 -10.78 -0.53
N ILE A 7 8.22 -10.02 -1.58
CA ILE A 7 7.55 -8.72 -1.52
C ILE A 7 6.15 -8.89 -2.09
N VAL A 8 5.15 -8.49 -1.33
CA VAL A 8 3.76 -8.39 -1.78
C VAL A 8 3.36 -6.93 -1.73
N THR A 9 3.13 -6.37 -2.91
CA THR A 9 2.61 -5.00 -3.06
C THR A 9 1.17 -5.06 -3.54
N PHE A 10 0.31 -4.31 -2.87
CA PHE A 10 -1.05 -4.04 -3.32
C PHE A 10 -1.13 -2.61 -3.83
N ASP A 11 -1.73 -2.38 -4.98
CA ASP A 11 -1.96 -1.01 -5.44
C ASP A 11 -2.84 -0.28 -4.44
N ARG A 12 -3.93 -0.92 -4.02
CA ARG A 12 -4.86 -0.41 -3.01
C ARG A 12 -5.08 -1.41 -1.90
N LEU A 13 -4.74 -1.01 -0.68
CA LEU A 13 -5.05 -1.79 0.52
C LEU A 13 -5.36 -0.83 1.69
N PRO A 14 -6.60 -0.81 2.23
CA PRO A 14 -6.97 0.12 3.29
C PRO A 14 -6.56 -0.40 4.67
N CYS A 15 -5.81 0.39 5.45
CA CYS A 15 -5.55 0.10 6.87
C CYS A 15 -6.86 -0.07 7.66
N ALA A 16 -7.86 0.77 7.40
CA ALA A 16 -9.15 0.75 8.11
C ALA A 16 -9.95 -0.55 7.88
N GLY A 17 -9.56 -1.40 6.92
CA GLY A 17 -10.15 -2.72 6.71
C GLY A 17 -9.45 -3.86 7.46
N LEU A 18 -8.30 -3.62 8.09
CA LEU A 18 -7.46 -4.67 8.68
C LEU A 18 -7.57 -4.70 10.21
N GLY A 19 -7.73 -5.89 10.79
CA GLY A 19 -7.81 -6.11 12.23
C GLY A 19 -6.58 -5.57 12.97
N CYS A 20 -5.40 -5.84 12.45
CA CYS A 20 -4.13 -5.34 12.99
C CYS A 20 -3.95 -3.82 12.93
N TYR A 21 -4.84 -3.10 12.25
CA TYR A 21 -4.93 -1.64 12.23
C TYR A 21 -6.21 -1.11 12.92
N GLY A 22 -6.89 -1.96 13.69
CA GLY A 22 -8.02 -1.58 14.54
C GLY A 22 -9.40 -1.76 13.92
N ASN A 23 -9.54 -2.49 12.81
CA ASN A 23 -10.86 -2.93 12.36
C ASN A 23 -11.41 -4.01 13.30
N GLU A 24 -12.63 -3.82 13.81
CA GLU A 24 -13.23 -4.72 14.81
C GLU A 24 -14.27 -5.69 14.24
N TRP A 25 -14.57 -5.63 12.94
CA TRP A 25 -15.71 -6.36 12.35
C TRP A 25 -15.35 -7.19 11.11
N ILE A 26 -14.17 -7.01 10.54
CA ILE A 26 -13.67 -7.83 9.42
C ILE A 26 -12.61 -8.76 9.99
N ASP A 27 -12.85 -10.06 9.84
CA ASP A 27 -11.86 -11.05 10.21
C ASP A 27 -10.73 -11.06 9.17
N THR A 28 -9.54 -10.63 9.61
CA THR A 28 -8.29 -10.67 8.82
C THR A 28 -7.18 -11.47 9.53
N PRO A 29 -7.41 -12.75 9.86
CA PRO A 29 -6.46 -13.54 10.65
C PRO A 29 -5.08 -13.71 10.00
N GLY A 30 -4.97 -13.71 8.66
CA GLY A 30 -3.69 -13.77 7.96
C GLY A 30 -2.83 -12.52 8.18
N PHE A 31 -3.41 -11.33 8.01
CA PHE A 31 -2.78 -10.06 8.32
C PHE A 31 -2.48 -9.92 9.81
N ASP A 32 -3.38 -10.39 10.67
CA ASP A 32 -3.22 -10.30 12.13
C ASP A 32 -2.09 -11.21 12.63
N ALA A 33 -1.98 -12.44 12.10
CA ALA A 33 -0.87 -13.33 12.40
C ALA A 33 0.47 -12.73 11.95
N LEU A 34 0.51 -12.16 10.74
CA LEU A 34 1.69 -11.46 10.23
C LEU A 34 2.09 -10.28 11.12
N ALA A 35 1.12 -9.50 11.58
CA ALA A 35 1.33 -8.37 12.48
C ALA A 35 1.79 -8.79 13.89
N ALA A 36 1.21 -9.87 14.44
CA ALA A 36 1.51 -10.35 15.78
C ALA A 36 2.94 -10.90 15.90
N GLU A 37 3.44 -11.52 14.83
CA GLU A 37 4.79 -12.09 14.78
C GLU A 37 5.80 -11.18 14.05
N GLY A 38 5.33 -10.09 13.46
CA GLY A 38 6.10 -9.21 12.60
C GLY A 38 6.24 -7.78 13.14
N LEU A 39 6.73 -6.91 12.27
CA LEU A 39 6.84 -5.47 12.51
C LEU A 39 5.77 -4.76 11.67
N VAL A 40 4.91 -4.01 12.33
CA VAL A 40 3.85 -3.19 11.71
C VAL A 40 4.32 -1.73 11.67
N PHE A 41 4.25 -1.08 10.52
CA PHE A 41 4.54 0.36 10.42
C PHE A 41 3.23 1.16 10.51
N GLU A 42 3.20 2.10 11.45
CA GLU A 42 2.03 2.96 11.70
C GLU A 42 2.03 4.20 10.81
N ASN A 43 3.23 4.66 10.44
CA ASN A 43 3.44 5.87 9.66
C ASN A 43 4.06 5.52 8.29
N HIS A 44 3.53 4.49 7.64
CA HIS A 44 3.79 4.26 6.22
C HIS A 44 2.94 5.21 5.37
N ILE A 45 3.61 6.07 4.61
CA ILE A 45 2.96 7.10 3.81
C ILE A 45 3.15 6.82 2.32
N ALA A 46 2.04 6.74 1.60
CA ALA A 46 2.00 6.62 0.16
C ALA A 46 2.84 7.74 -0.48
N ARG A 47 3.64 7.39 -1.50
CA ARG A 47 4.39 8.40 -2.27
C ARG A 47 3.48 9.15 -3.24
N GLN A 48 2.43 8.49 -3.71
CA GLN A 48 1.49 9.02 -4.67
C GLN A 48 0.11 8.42 -4.44
N VAL A 49 -0.92 9.23 -4.64
CA VAL A 49 -2.33 8.85 -4.58
C VAL A 49 -2.96 9.18 -5.92
N HIS A 50 -3.67 8.22 -6.52
CA HIS A 50 -4.22 8.40 -7.87
C HIS A 50 -5.60 9.07 -7.83
N GLY A 51 -5.97 9.77 -8.90
CA GLY A 51 -7.33 10.28 -9.05
C GLY A 51 -8.20 9.23 -9.72
N GLU A 52 -9.52 9.38 -9.64
CA GLU A 52 -10.46 8.59 -10.46
C GLU A 52 -10.22 8.79 -11.97
N THR A 53 -9.60 9.91 -12.36
CA THR A 53 -9.20 10.20 -13.74
C THR A 53 -7.77 9.71 -14.01
N ALA A 54 -7.66 8.60 -14.75
CA ALA A 54 -6.45 7.84 -15.09
C ALA A 54 -5.37 8.54 -15.96
N LEU A 55 -5.27 9.87 -15.96
CA LEU A 55 -4.36 10.62 -16.85
C LEU A 55 -3.03 11.06 -16.21
N VAL A 56 -2.80 10.75 -14.93
CA VAL A 56 -1.53 11.09 -14.25
C VAL A 56 -0.53 9.95 -14.43
N GLN A 57 0.71 10.29 -14.83
CA GLN A 57 1.79 9.32 -14.87
C GLN A 57 1.99 8.70 -13.49
N ARG A 58 1.85 7.38 -13.46
CA ARG A 58 1.92 6.57 -12.24
C ARG A 58 3.38 6.42 -11.80
N PRO A 59 3.64 6.26 -10.50
CA PRO A 59 4.99 6.24 -9.97
C PRO A 59 5.72 5.03 -10.56
N ARG A 60 6.87 5.28 -11.18
CA ARG A 60 7.85 4.23 -11.44
C ARG A 60 8.59 4.00 -10.13
N LEU A 61 8.41 2.84 -9.52
CA LEU A 61 9.39 2.37 -8.56
C LEU A 61 10.70 2.22 -9.35
N GLN A 62 11.70 3.06 -9.03
CA GLN A 62 13.02 2.95 -9.64
C GLN A 62 13.56 1.57 -9.32
N ALA A 63 13.57 0.68 -10.31
CA ALA A 63 13.97 -0.71 -10.14
C ALA A 63 15.49 -0.90 -10.28
N ASP A 64 16.26 0.19 -10.30
CA ASP A 64 17.73 0.16 -10.42
C ASP A 64 18.39 -0.66 -9.29
N TRP A 65 17.74 -0.73 -8.11
CA TRP A 65 18.20 -1.57 -7.00
C TRP A 65 18.01 -3.06 -7.26
N ILE A 66 17.00 -3.47 -8.05
CA ILE A 66 16.82 -4.86 -8.49
C ILE A 66 18.00 -5.28 -9.38
N ALA A 67 18.45 -4.39 -10.27
CA ALA A 67 19.65 -4.65 -11.08
C ALA A 67 20.90 -4.82 -10.19
N THR A 68 21.00 -4.05 -9.10
CA THR A 68 22.08 -4.20 -8.11
C THR A 68 22.04 -5.57 -7.42
N LEU A 69 20.85 -6.08 -7.08
CA LEU A 69 20.70 -7.44 -6.53
C LEU A 69 21.10 -8.52 -7.54
N ARG A 70 20.75 -8.35 -8.82
CA ARG A 70 21.15 -9.30 -9.88
C ARG A 70 22.66 -9.35 -10.08
N ILE A 71 23.35 -8.21 -10.02
CA ILE A 71 24.83 -8.17 -10.07
C ILE A 71 25.44 -8.97 -8.92
N ARG A 72 24.77 -9.04 -7.77
CA ARG A 72 25.17 -9.84 -6.60
C ARG A 72 24.78 -11.32 -6.69
N GLY A 73 24.13 -11.74 -7.77
CA GLY A 73 23.71 -13.13 -8.00
C GLY A 73 22.37 -13.50 -7.37
N VAL A 74 21.58 -12.52 -6.91
CA VAL A 74 20.20 -12.77 -6.45
C VAL A 74 19.30 -13.01 -7.67
N GLN A 75 18.62 -14.15 -7.70
CA GLN A 75 17.64 -14.46 -8.75
C GLN A 75 16.36 -13.67 -8.52
N THR A 76 15.88 -12.95 -9.53
CA THR A 76 14.76 -12.01 -9.37
C THR A 76 13.55 -12.44 -10.20
N THR A 77 12.41 -12.64 -9.55
CA THR A 77 11.15 -13.02 -10.17
C THR A 77 10.06 -12.02 -9.85
N LEU A 78 9.38 -11.52 -10.88
CA LEU A 78 8.14 -10.74 -10.76
C LEU A 78 6.96 -11.61 -11.17
N LEU A 79 5.97 -11.72 -10.29
CA LEU A 79 4.63 -12.22 -10.57
C LEU A 79 3.70 -11.01 -10.60
N HIS A 80 3.15 -10.70 -11.75
CA HIS A 80 2.37 -9.48 -11.96
C HIS A 80 0.91 -9.81 -12.27
N GLU A 81 -0.01 -9.19 -11.56
CA GLU A 81 -1.42 -9.18 -11.89
C GLU A 81 -1.65 -8.18 -13.05
N PRO A 82 -2.19 -8.59 -14.21
CA PRO A 82 -2.35 -7.70 -15.37
C PRO A 82 -3.22 -6.46 -15.16
N HIS A 83 -4.05 -6.46 -14.11
CA HIS A 83 -4.91 -5.33 -13.74
C HIS A 83 -4.28 -4.44 -12.68
N SER A 84 -3.06 -4.75 -12.24
CA SER A 84 -2.31 -3.90 -11.33
C SER A 84 -1.88 -2.63 -12.04
N ASP A 85 -2.20 -1.52 -11.38
CA ASP A 85 -1.95 -0.18 -11.82
C ASP A 85 -0.51 0.29 -11.56
N MET A 86 0.22 -0.41 -10.69
CA MET A 86 1.61 -0.09 -10.38
C MET A 86 2.54 -0.33 -11.58
N VAL A 87 3.34 0.68 -11.88
CA VAL A 87 4.33 0.63 -12.96
C VAL A 87 5.65 0.09 -12.40
N ILE A 88 5.83 -1.21 -12.53
CA ILE A 88 7.12 -1.86 -12.29
C ILE A 88 7.92 -1.90 -13.59
N ASP A 89 9.23 -1.63 -13.52
CA ASP A 89 10.11 -1.90 -14.67
C ASP A 89 10.35 -3.41 -14.82
N HIS A 90 9.60 -4.03 -15.73
CA HIS A 90 9.72 -5.47 -16.03
C HIS A 90 11.14 -5.85 -16.48
N ALA A 91 11.90 -4.93 -17.11
CA ALA A 91 13.25 -5.22 -17.60
C ALA A 91 14.28 -5.38 -16.47
N ALA A 92 13.95 -4.89 -15.26
CA ALA A 92 14.81 -5.04 -14.10
C ALA A 92 14.87 -6.50 -13.60
N PHE A 93 13.83 -7.30 -13.84
CA PHE A 93 13.72 -8.68 -13.37
C PHE A 93 14.30 -9.67 -14.37
N GLU A 94 14.83 -10.78 -13.85
CA GLU A 94 15.27 -11.90 -14.68
C GLU A 94 14.09 -12.70 -15.24
N THR A 95 13.08 -12.94 -14.40
CA THR A 95 11.86 -13.62 -14.80
C THR A 95 10.65 -12.74 -14.49
N VAL A 96 9.78 -12.55 -15.47
CA VAL A 96 8.47 -11.89 -15.30
C VAL A 96 7.38 -12.85 -15.74
N ARG A 97 6.32 -12.98 -14.95
CA ARG A 97 5.17 -13.79 -15.29
C ARG A 97 3.88 -13.06 -14.94
N ASP A 98 3.05 -12.87 -15.94
CA ASP A 98 1.69 -12.40 -15.74
C ASP A 98 0.84 -13.53 -15.16
N CYS A 99 0.16 -13.24 -14.06
CA CYS A 99 -0.73 -14.15 -13.36
C CYS A 99 -2.15 -13.60 -13.49
N GLY A 100 -2.84 -14.02 -14.55
CA GLY A 100 -4.25 -13.68 -14.74
C GLY A 100 -5.16 -14.44 -13.78
N GLY A 101 -6.23 -13.78 -13.34
CA GLY A 101 -7.37 -14.37 -12.65
C GLY A 101 -8.64 -13.70 -13.13
N HIS A 102 -9.77 -14.02 -12.52
CA HIS A 102 -11.05 -13.37 -12.83
C HIS A 102 -11.75 -12.95 -11.54
N ASP A 103 -12.40 -11.80 -11.57
CA ASP A 103 -13.35 -11.40 -10.53
C ASP A 103 -14.76 -11.74 -10.97
N GLY A 104 -15.63 -12.08 -10.02
CA GLY A 104 -17.03 -12.35 -10.28
C GLY A 104 -17.66 -13.29 -9.25
N VAL A 105 -18.96 -13.11 -9.07
CA VAL A 105 -19.77 -13.92 -8.14
C VAL A 105 -19.75 -15.42 -8.42
N ASN A 106 -19.58 -15.80 -9.70
CA ASN A 106 -19.51 -17.20 -10.14
C ASN A 106 -18.07 -17.72 -10.32
N VAL A 107 -17.07 -16.97 -9.85
CA VAL A 107 -15.67 -17.38 -9.93
C VAL A 107 -15.30 -18.13 -8.66
N ALA A 108 -14.53 -19.21 -8.76
CA ALA A 108 -14.03 -19.89 -7.58
C ALA A 108 -12.99 -19.01 -6.85
N ALA A 109 -12.96 -19.06 -5.51
CA ALA A 109 -11.99 -18.29 -4.73
C ALA A 109 -10.52 -18.50 -5.15
N GLY A 110 -10.16 -19.69 -5.64
CA GLY A 110 -8.83 -20.01 -6.16
C GLY A 110 -8.49 -19.47 -7.56
N ASP A 111 -9.48 -18.90 -8.25
CA ASP A 111 -9.33 -18.31 -9.58
C ASP A 111 -9.27 -16.78 -9.55
N LEU A 112 -9.38 -16.18 -8.36
CA LEU A 112 -9.20 -14.74 -8.14
C LEU A 112 -7.77 -14.31 -8.48
N PRO A 113 -7.55 -13.06 -8.92
CA PRO A 113 -6.23 -12.59 -9.33
C PRO A 113 -5.14 -12.80 -8.27
N PHE A 114 -5.38 -12.37 -7.03
CA PHE A 114 -4.41 -12.55 -5.94
C PHE A 114 -4.19 -14.02 -5.55
N ALA A 115 -5.24 -14.84 -5.61
CA ALA A 115 -5.14 -16.29 -5.38
C ALA A 115 -4.16 -16.95 -6.36
N ARG A 116 -4.23 -16.57 -7.64
CA ARG A 116 -3.33 -17.07 -8.68
C ARG A 116 -1.89 -16.65 -8.44
N LEU A 117 -1.65 -15.42 -8.00
CA LEU A 117 -0.32 -14.97 -7.58
C LEU A 117 0.22 -15.84 -6.44
N VAL A 118 -0.58 -16.07 -5.39
CA VAL A 118 -0.17 -16.88 -4.23
C VAL A 118 0.09 -18.34 -4.60
N GLN A 119 -0.75 -18.95 -5.44
CA GLN A 119 -0.53 -20.32 -5.91
C GLN A 119 0.81 -20.45 -6.66
N ARG A 120 1.14 -19.47 -7.50
CA ARG A 120 2.41 -19.43 -8.23
C ARG A 120 3.60 -19.15 -7.32
N ALA A 121 3.44 -18.25 -6.35
CA ALA A 121 4.43 -17.98 -5.33
C ALA A 121 4.72 -19.22 -4.47
N THR A 122 3.68 -19.97 -4.09
CA THR A 122 3.81 -21.23 -3.36
C THR A 122 4.64 -22.25 -4.16
N ALA A 123 4.33 -22.42 -5.45
CA ALA A 123 5.12 -23.29 -6.31
C ALA A 123 6.60 -22.85 -6.35
N TRP A 124 6.85 -21.55 -6.54
CA TRP A 124 8.19 -20.96 -6.54
C TRP A 124 8.94 -21.18 -5.22
N LEU A 125 8.25 -21.09 -4.07
CA LEU A 125 8.82 -21.29 -2.74
C LEU A 125 9.21 -22.75 -2.48
N THR A 126 8.54 -23.71 -3.13
CA THR A 126 8.86 -25.15 -3.03
C THR A 126 9.98 -25.59 -3.97
N GLU A 127 10.32 -24.79 -4.99
CA GLU A 127 11.44 -25.10 -5.87
C GLU A 127 12.77 -25.01 -5.11
N PRO A 128 13.57 -26.09 -5.08
CA PRO A 128 14.90 -26.05 -4.48
C PRO A 128 15.77 -25.02 -5.18
N SER A 129 16.53 -24.23 -4.42
CA SER A 129 17.53 -23.32 -4.98
C SER A 129 18.78 -23.30 -4.14
N THR A 130 19.91 -23.15 -4.82
CA THR A 130 21.23 -22.99 -4.21
C THR A 130 21.65 -21.52 -4.08
N SER A 131 20.83 -20.60 -4.60
CA SER A 131 21.14 -19.17 -4.69
C SER A 131 20.12 -18.34 -3.92
N ASP A 132 20.51 -17.12 -3.59
CA ASP A 132 19.60 -16.12 -3.04
C ASP A 132 18.52 -15.74 -4.05
N ARG A 133 17.30 -15.47 -3.57
CA ARG A 133 16.14 -15.23 -4.45
C ARG A 133 15.25 -14.09 -3.95
N LEU A 134 14.84 -13.25 -4.87
CA LEU A 134 13.79 -12.25 -4.68
C LEU A 134 12.55 -12.66 -5.48
N LEU A 135 11.41 -12.70 -4.82
CA LEU A 135 10.09 -12.83 -5.43
C LEU A 135 9.27 -11.58 -5.14
N TRP A 136 8.73 -10.94 -6.17
CA TRP A 136 7.81 -9.80 -6.04
C TRP A 136 6.45 -10.18 -6.61
N LEU A 137 5.40 -10.10 -5.80
CA LEU A 137 3.99 -10.20 -6.19
C LEU A 137 3.40 -8.79 -6.30
N SER A 138 2.99 -8.41 -7.50
CA SER A 138 2.31 -7.14 -7.79
C SER A 138 0.82 -7.41 -7.97
N SER A 139 0.00 -6.98 -7.02
CA SER A 139 -1.45 -7.17 -7.06
C SER A 139 -2.18 -5.82 -7.07
N ALA A 140 -3.35 -5.78 -7.70
CA ALA A 140 -4.24 -4.63 -7.61
C ALA A 140 -4.77 -4.40 -6.18
N GLY A 141 -4.81 -5.46 -5.37
CA GLY A 141 -5.39 -5.42 -4.03
C GLY A 141 -6.90 -5.31 -4.08
N LEU A 142 -7.46 -4.32 -3.39
CA LEU A 142 -8.90 -4.13 -3.36
C LEU A 142 -9.36 -3.29 -4.57
N PRO A 143 -10.19 -3.84 -5.47
CA PRO A 143 -10.72 -3.07 -6.60
C PRO A 143 -11.77 -2.04 -6.14
N ASP A 144 -11.94 -0.95 -6.89
CA ASP A 144 -12.97 0.06 -6.59
C ASP A 144 -14.37 -0.53 -6.52
N VAL A 145 -14.64 -1.48 -7.41
CA VAL A 145 -15.89 -2.22 -7.54
C VAL A 145 -15.58 -3.69 -7.30
N CYS A 146 -15.81 -4.14 -6.06
CA CYS A 146 -15.56 -5.52 -5.66
C CYS A 146 -16.61 -6.47 -6.25
N ARG A 147 -16.14 -7.65 -6.66
CA ARG A 147 -16.99 -8.75 -7.15
C ARG A 147 -16.49 -10.09 -6.58
N PRO A 148 -16.59 -10.27 -5.26
CA PRO A 148 -16.19 -11.52 -4.63
C PRO A 148 -17.12 -12.67 -5.07
N PRO A 149 -16.65 -13.92 -4.99
CA PRO A 149 -17.48 -15.12 -5.09
C PRO A 149 -18.67 -15.11 -4.11
N GLU A 150 -19.75 -15.79 -4.45
CA GLU A 150 -21.00 -15.83 -3.67
C GLU A 150 -20.81 -16.35 -2.24
N ASP A 151 -20.00 -17.39 -2.06
CA ASP A 151 -19.73 -17.99 -0.74
C ASP A 151 -19.04 -17.02 0.24
N ALA A 152 -18.22 -16.09 -0.27
CA ALA A 152 -17.61 -15.05 0.54
C ALA A 152 -18.59 -13.92 0.90
N LEU A 153 -19.62 -13.70 0.08
CA LEU A 153 -20.65 -12.70 0.35
C LEU A 153 -21.54 -13.10 1.51
N ASP A 154 -21.89 -14.38 1.61
CA ASP A 154 -22.79 -14.90 2.65
C ASP A 154 -22.30 -14.58 4.07
N LEU A 155 -20.98 -14.49 4.28
CA LEU A 155 -20.37 -14.13 5.56
C LEU A 155 -20.72 -12.72 6.04
N TYR A 156 -20.91 -11.77 5.12
CA TYR A 156 -21.05 -10.35 5.43
C TYR A 156 -22.41 -9.77 5.08
N VAL A 157 -23.13 -10.35 4.12
CA VAL A 157 -24.46 -9.83 3.73
C VAL A 157 -25.47 -10.04 4.85
N GLU A 158 -25.45 -11.19 5.53
CA GLU A 158 -26.35 -11.48 6.65
C GLU A 158 -26.12 -10.53 7.82
N GLU A 159 -24.86 -10.24 8.16
CA GLU A 159 -24.50 -9.32 9.25
C GLU A 159 -24.97 -7.87 8.98
N PHE A 160 -25.09 -7.50 7.71
CA PHE A 160 -25.53 -6.16 7.30
C PHE A 160 -27.01 -6.07 6.94
N ALA A 161 -27.77 -7.18 7.05
CA ALA A 161 -29.20 -7.18 6.78
C ALA A 161 -29.97 -6.21 7.70
N ASP A 162 -29.49 -6.03 8.94
CA ASP A 162 -30.10 -5.14 9.94
C ASP A 162 -29.84 -3.64 9.71
N ARG A 163 -29.02 -3.27 8.71
CA ARG A 163 -28.64 -1.86 8.44
C ARG A 163 -29.56 -1.16 7.43
N ASP A 164 -30.71 -1.76 7.10
CA ASP A 164 -31.72 -1.23 6.16
C ASP A 164 -31.13 -0.81 4.79
N ILE A 165 -30.07 -1.50 4.34
CA ILE A 165 -29.47 -1.23 3.02
C ILE A 165 -30.42 -1.76 1.95
N PRO A 166 -30.89 -0.93 1.01
CA PRO A 166 -31.81 -1.36 -0.05
C PRO A 166 -31.04 -2.10 -1.15
N TRP A 167 -30.63 -3.33 -0.89
CA TRP A 167 -29.89 -4.18 -1.83
C TRP A 167 -30.63 -4.33 -3.17
N GLU A 168 -31.95 -4.48 -3.10
CA GLU A 168 -32.87 -4.55 -4.24
C GLU A 168 -33.04 -3.17 -4.89
N GLY A 169 -32.06 -2.75 -5.69
CA GLY A 169 -32.11 -1.47 -6.39
C GLY A 169 -30.75 -0.85 -6.67
N LEU A 170 -29.70 -1.34 -6.01
CA LEU A 170 -28.34 -0.93 -6.30
C LEU A 170 -27.92 -1.41 -7.69
N SER A 171 -27.31 -0.53 -8.47
CA SER A 171 -26.57 -0.94 -9.67
C SER A 171 -25.40 -1.87 -9.29
N PRO A 172 -24.88 -2.69 -10.22
CA PRO A 172 -23.73 -3.55 -9.93
C PRO A 172 -22.50 -2.78 -9.41
N GLU A 173 -22.36 -1.52 -9.82
CA GLU A 173 -21.29 -0.64 -9.39
C GLU A 173 -21.47 -0.13 -7.96
N GLU A 174 -22.70 0.30 -7.60
CA GLU A 174 -23.04 0.71 -6.23
C GLU A 174 -22.99 -0.48 -5.27
N PHE A 175 -23.41 -1.66 -5.73
CA PHE A 175 -23.32 -2.91 -4.97
C PHE A 175 -21.86 -3.23 -4.64
N GLY A 176 -20.98 -3.28 -5.65
CA GLY A 176 -19.55 -3.59 -5.46
C GLY A 176 -18.77 -2.58 -4.61
N ARG A 177 -19.34 -1.39 -4.35
CA ARG A 177 -18.76 -0.36 -3.47
C ARG A 177 -19.27 -0.44 -2.02
N GLN A 178 -20.25 -1.27 -1.72
CA GLN A 178 -20.78 -1.39 -0.37
C GLN A 178 -19.70 -1.95 0.59
N PRO A 179 -19.62 -1.46 1.84
CA PRO A 179 -18.63 -1.92 2.81
C PRO A 179 -18.62 -3.44 3.03
N ALA A 180 -19.79 -4.09 3.07
CA ALA A 180 -19.90 -5.54 3.24
C ALA A 180 -19.26 -6.31 2.07
N ILE A 181 -19.47 -5.84 0.83
CA ILE A 181 -18.91 -6.48 -0.37
C ILE A 181 -17.39 -6.31 -0.43
N ARG A 182 -16.89 -5.14 0.02
CA ARG A 182 -15.46 -4.89 0.17
C ARG A 182 -14.84 -5.75 1.27
N ALA A 183 -15.54 -5.95 2.39
CA ALA A 183 -15.09 -6.82 3.48
C ALA A 183 -14.97 -8.28 3.03
N ALA A 184 -15.98 -8.79 2.31
CA ALA A 184 -15.94 -10.12 1.71
C ALA A 184 -14.71 -10.31 0.81
N TYR A 185 -14.43 -9.33 -0.06
CA TYR A 185 -13.24 -9.38 -0.92
C TYR A 185 -11.94 -9.28 -0.11
N LEU A 186 -11.89 -8.44 0.92
CA LEU A 186 -10.73 -8.29 1.79
C LEU A 186 -10.41 -9.56 2.58
N SER A 187 -11.42 -10.28 3.08
CA SER A 187 -11.22 -11.58 3.72
C SER A 187 -10.68 -12.64 2.76
N LEU A 188 -10.98 -12.55 1.46
CA LEU A 188 -10.35 -13.43 0.47
C LEU A 188 -8.87 -13.08 0.25
N LEU A 189 -8.53 -11.78 0.20
CA LEU A 189 -7.12 -11.35 0.18
C LEU A 189 -6.38 -11.86 1.42
N ASP A 190 -6.98 -11.71 2.60
CA ASP A 190 -6.43 -12.20 3.86
C ASP A 190 -6.22 -13.73 3.85
N HIS A 191 -7.22 -14.49 3.42
CA HIS A 191 -7.13 -15.95 3.32
C HIS A 191 -5.92 -16.38 2.48
N TRP A 192 -5.78 -15.81 1.29
CA TRP A 192 -4.66 -16.13 0.39
C TRP A 192 -3.32 -15.62 0.93
N LEU A 193 -3.29 -14.49 1.64
CA LEU A 193 -2.09 -14.07 2.35
C LEU A 193 -1.68 -15.08 3.42
N GLY A 194 -2.65 -15.64 4.16
CA GLY A 194 -2.42 -16.72 5.12
C GLY A 194 -1.84 -17.97 4.46
N GLU A 195 -2.32 -18.36 3.28
CA GLU A 195 -1.73 -19.47 2.50
C GLU A 195 -0.29 -19.17 2.07
N LEU A 196 0.00 -17.94 1.65
CA LEU A 196 1.37 -17.52 1.35
C LEU A 196 2.26 -17.60 2.59
N GLN A 197 1.80 -17.12 3.74
CA GLN A 197 2.54 -17.17 5.00
C GLN A 197 2.87 -18.61 5.40
N LYS A 198 1.90 -19.54 5.28
CA LYS A 198 2.13 -20.98 5.51
C LYS A 198 3.21 -21.54 4.59
N ALA A 199 3.19 -21.16 3.31
CA ALA A 199 4.20 -21.59 2.34
C ALA A 199 5.60 -21.05 2.68
N VAL A 200 5.70 -19.80 3.15
CA VAL A 200 6.98 -19.22 3.59
C VAL A 200 7.47 -19.90 4.88
N LEU A 201 6.59 -20.14 5.86
CA LEU A 201 6.91 -20.81 7.12
C LEU A 201 7.37 -22.26 6.93
N ALA A 202 6.83 -22.96 5.93
CA ALA A 202 7.24 -24.33 5.61
C ALA A 202 8.68 -24.43 5.07
N ARG A 203 9.32 -23.30 4.73
CA ARG A 203 10.72 -23.27 4.27
C ARG A 203 11.67 -23.46 5.43
N SER A 204 12.70 -24.27 5.19
CA SER A 204 13.80 -24.47 6.14
C SER A 204 14.83 -23.35 6.07
N GLU A 205 14.95 -22.67 4.92
CA GLU A 205 15.87 -21.57 4.73
C GLU A 205 15.26 -20.23 5.16
N PRO A 206 16.10 -19.25 5.55
CA PRO A 206 15.63 -17.91 5.89
C PRO A 206 14.84 -17.26 4.76
N ALA A 207 13.70 -16.69 5.14
CA ALA A 207 12.81 -15.98 4.25
C ALA A 207 12.29 -14.72 4.94
N LEU A 208 12.30 -13.62 4.19
CA LEU A 208 11.68 -12.35 4.55
C LEU A 208 10.37 -12.21 3.77
N LEU A 209 9.28 -11.86 4.44
CA LEU A 209 8.01 -11.50 3.83
C LEU A 209 7.70 -10.04 4.13
N ILE A 210 7.54 -9.24 3.07
CA ILE A 210 7.17 -7.83 3.15
C ILE A 210 5.79 -7.69 2.50
N VAL A 211 4.84 -7.11 3.20
CA VAL A 211 3.49 -6.85 2.68
C VAL A 211 3.19 -5.37 2.83
N LEU A 212 2.90 -4.65 1.74
CA LEU A 212 2.60 -3.22 1.80
C LEU A 212 1.60 -2.78 0.74
N GLY A 213 0.86 -1.72 1.02
CA GLY A 213 0.01 -1.04 0.04
C GLY A 213 0.71 0.18 -0.57
N CYS A 214 0.49 0.47 -1.86
CA CYS A 214 1.02 1.65 -2.52
C CYS A 214 0.19 2.91 -2.21
N GLU A 215 -1.13 2.75 -2.15
CA GLU A 215 -2.08 3.70 -1.58
C GLU A 215 -3.18 2.97 -0.81
N GLY A 216 -3.89 3.70 0.04
CA GLY A 216 -5.05 3.20 0.76
C GLY A 216 -6.34 3.33 -0.06
N LEU A 217 -7.47 3.14 0.61
CA LEU A 217 -8.80 3.34 0.04
C LEU A 217 -9.68 4.00 1.09
N ILE A 218 -10.59 4.87 0.64
CA ILE A 218 -11.68 5.35 1.50
C ILE A 218 -12.56 4.15 1.86
N TRP A 219 -12.39 3.65 3.09
CA TRP A 219 -13.13 2.52 3.62
C TRP A 219 -14.54 2.94 4.02
N GLN A 220 -14.63 4.04 4.75
CA GLN A 220 -15.88 4.70 5.12
C GLN A 220 -15.76 6.20 4.85
N PRO A 221 -16.68 6.79 4.06
CA PRO A 221 -16.72 8.22 3.88
C PRO A 221 -16.96 8.90 5.23
N VAL A 222 -16.03 9.76 5.62
CA VAL A 222 -16.19 10.58 6.82
C VAL A 222 -16.89 11.88 6.41
N PRO A 223 -18.11 12.18 6.91
CA PRO A 223 -18.79 13.43 6.62
C PRO A 223 -17.93 14.61 7.04
N ARG A 224 -17.65 15.51 6.10
CA ARG A 224 -16.80 16.69 6.34
C ARG A 224 -17.40 17.92 5.65
N PRO A 225 -17.25 19.12 6.24
CA PRO A 225 -17.73 20.36 5.62
C PRO A 225 -17.02 20.67 4.29
N THR A 226 -15.75 20.30 4.22
CA THR A 226 -14.87 20.58 3.07
C THR A 226 -14.03 19.35 2.75
N PRO A 227 -13.92 18.93 1.47
CA PRO A 227 -13.08 17.81 1.08
C PRO A 227 -11.59 18.13 1.26
N VAL A 228 -10.77 17.09 1.43
CA VAL A 228 -9.31 17.23 1.40
C VAL A 228 -8.86 17.38 -0.06
N PRO A 229 -8.05 18.40 -0.40
CA PRO A 229 -7.58 18.58 -1.76
C PRO A 229 -6.92 17.32 -2.34
N GLY A 230 -7.26 17.00 -3.58
CA GLY A 230 -6.66 15.86 -4.30
C GLY A 230 -7.04 14.48 -3.76
N GLY A 231 -7.97 14.38 -2.80
CA GLY A 231 -8.23 13.11 -2.13
C GLY A 231 -7.00 12.61 -1.37
N LEU A 232 -6.22 13.53 -0.78
CA LEU A 232 -5.05 13.22 0.03
C LEU A 232 -5.42 13.00 1.50
N GLU A 233 -6.61 12.43 1.78
CA GLU A 233 -6.98 12.01 3.13
C GLU A 233 -6.05 10.90 3.65
N SER A 234 -5.93 10.81 4.96
CA SER A 234 -5.14 9.80 5.68
C SER A 234 -5.54 8.38 5.31
N GLN A 235 -6.82 8.12 5.07
CA GLN A 235 -7.31 6.80 4.63
C GLN A 235 -6.68 6.35 3.28
N ARG A 236 -6.26 7.29 2.43
CA ARG A 236 -5.61 6.99 1.14
C ARG A 236 -4.10 7.13 1.20
N THR A 237 -3.60 8.05 2.02
CA THR A 237 -2.17 8.33 2.14
C THR A 237 -1.46 7.41 3.14
N ASN A 238 -2.17 6.67 3.99
CA ASN A 238 -1.59 5.74 4.96
C ASN A 238 -1.99 4.27 4.67
N PRO A 239 -1.44 3.65 3.61
CA PRO A 239 -1.59 2.21 3.39
C PRO A 239 -0.78 1.38 4.40
N PRO A 240 -1.10 0.09 4.57
CA PRO A 240 -0.40 -0.75 5.53
C PRO A 240 1.02 -1.08 5.05
N TRP A 241 1.88 -1.40 6.00
CA TRP A 241 3.18 -2.03 5.75
C TRP A 241 3.51 -2.95 6.92
N LEU A 242 3.64 -4.23 6.62
CA LEU A 242 4.02 -5.30 7.52
C LEU A 242 5.31 -5.98 7.03
N LEU A 243 6.13 -6.38 7.99
CA LEU A 243 7.37 -7.10 7.77
C LEU A 243 7.38 -8.33 8.67
N TRP A 244 7.68 -9.50 8.13
CA TRP A 244 7.77 -10.75 8.90
C TRP A 244 8.93 -11.61 8.37
N SER A 245 9.50 -12.46 9.22
CA SER A 245 10.50 -13.44 8.78
C SER A 245 10.32 -14.77 9.51
N ASN A 246 10.61 -15.87 8.82
CA ASN A 246 10.63 -17.20 9.44
C ASN A 246 11.90 -17.46 10.27
N GLU A 247 12.90 -16.57 10.22
CA GLU A 247 13.98 -16.51 11.20
C GLU A 247 13.68 -15.44 12.25
N THR A 248 14.23 -15.57 13.45
CA THR A 248 14.13 -14.56 14.51
C THR A 248 14.99 -13.34 14.17
N ALA A 249 14.63 -12.66 13.07
CA ALA A 249 15.37 -11.55 12.51
C ALA A 249 15.17 -10.26 13.31
N PHE A 250 14.00 -10.07 13.90
CA PHE A 250 13.62 -8.85 14.60
C PHE A 250 12.56 -9.12 15.67
N LEU A 251 12.41 -8.16 16.59
CA LEU A 251 11.39 -8.24 17.62
C LEU A 251 10.03 -7.85 17.00
N PRO A 252 9.00 -8.67 17.18
CA PRO A 252 7.66 -8.29 16.79
C PRO A 252 7.22 -7.00 17.49
N GLY A 253 6.44 -6.16 16.80
CA GLY A 253 5.96 -4.93 17.38
C GLY A 253 5.46 -3.92 16.38
N ARG A 254 5.30 -2.68 16.84
CA ARG A 254 4.79 -1.56 16.05
C ARG A 254 5.85 -0.48 15.96
N SER A 255 6.21 -0.12 14.74
CA SER A 255 7.16 0.93 14.41
C SER A 255 6.42 2.25 14.24
N GLN A 256 6.91 3.27 14.94
CA GLN A 256 6.46 4.66 14.79
C GLN A 256 7.26 5.43 13.74
N LEU A 257 8.22 4.78 13.07
CA LEU A 257 9.03 5.42 12.03
C LEU A 257 8.15 5.93 10.90
N LEU A 258 8.43 7.15 10.48
CA LEU A 258 7.85 7.73 9.27
C LEU A 258 8.59 7.16 8.06
N VAL A 259 7.91 6.37 7.23
CA VAL A 259 8.51 5.61 6.11
C VAL A 259 7.68 5.74 4.83
N GLN A 260 8.31 5.52 3.68
CA GLN A 260 7.65 5.40 2.37
C GLN A 260 8.19 4.18 1.62
N ILE A 261 7.47 3.74 0.59
CA ILE A 261 7.92 2.63 -0.29
C ILE A 261 9.33 2.83 -0.88
N SER A 262 9.85 4.06 -0.95
CA SER A 262 11.24 4.35 -1.33
C SER A 262 12.28 3.81 -0.36
N ASP A 263 11.88 3.43 0.86
CA ASP A 263 12.76 2.81 1.86
C ASP A 263 12.87 1.29 1.68
N LEU A 264 12.00 0.69 0.86
CA LEU A 264 12.00 -0.75 0.57
C LEU A 264 13.35 -1.29 0.08
N PRO A 265 14.09 -0.61 -0.83
CA PRO A 265 15.40 -1.09 -1.27
C PRO A 265 16.40 -1.24 -0.12
N ALA A 266 16.38 -0.34 0.87
CA ALA A 266 17.28 -0.40 2.00
C ALA A 266 17.02 -1.65 2.86
N ILE A 267 15.75 -1.93 3.19
CA ILE A 267 15.34 -3.14 3.93
C ILE A 267 15.79 -4.40 3.17
N VAL A 268 15.53 -4.41 1.87
CA VAL A 268 15.78 -5.59 1.05
C VAL A 268 17.28 -5.81 0.84
N HIS A 269 18.09 -4.76 0.67
CA HIS A 269 19.54 -4.89 0.62
C HIS A 269 20.12 -5.37 1.95
N GLU A 270 19.68 -4.79 3.07
CA GLU A 270 20.14 -5.16 4.41
C GLU A 270 19.84 -6.63 4.71
N TRP A 271 18.73 -7.18 4.22
CA TRP A 271 18.39 -8.60 4.41
C TRP A 271 19.48 -9.58 3.95
N TRP A 272 20.16 -9.26 2.84
CA TRP A 272 21.27 -10.07 2.31
C TRP A 272 22.64 -9.63 2.83
N GLU A 273 22.79 -8.39 3.27
CA GLU A 273 24.04 -7.89 3.87
C GLU A 273 24.15 -8.20 5.37
N ARG A 274 23.05 -8.67 5.98
CA ARG A 274 22.92 -8.84 7.42
C ARG A 274 24.07 -9.63 8.03
N LEU A 275 24.76 -8.98 8.95
CA LEU A 275 25.57 -9.62 9.99
C LEU A 275 24.66 -9.95 11.17
N SER A 276 24.86 -11.11 11.82
CA SER A 276 23.95 -11.66 12.84
C SER A 276 23.66 -10.76 14.05
N ASP A 277 24.49 -9.74 14.27
CA ASP A 277 24.62 -9.08 15.58
C ASP A 277 23.84 -7.75 15.68
N PHE A 278 23.19 -7.28 14.62
CA PHE A 278 22.48 -5.99 14.60
C PHE A 278 20.96 -6.14 14.47
N PRO A 279 20.19 -5.21 15.07
CA PRO A 279 18.75 -5.15 14.87
C PRO A 279 18.44 -4.79 13.41
N PHE A 280 17.56 -5.58 12.81
CA PHE A 280 17.04 -5.41 11.45
C PHE A 280 15.56 -5.00 11.54
N PRO A 281 15.03 -4.21 10.59
CA PRO A 281 15.76 -3.40 9.62
C PRO A 281 16.23 -2.07 10.25
N GLN A 282 17.34 -1.54 9.75
CA GLN A 282 17.81 -0.18 10.04
C GLN A 282 17.22 0.79 9.03
N LEU A 283 16.06 1.35 9.40
CA LEU A 283 15.35 2.30 8.56
C LEU A 283 15.64 3.75 8.96
N PRO A 284 15.71 4.68 7.99
CA PRO A 284 15.70 6.10 8.29
C PRO A 284 14.37 6.47 8.98
N ASN A 285 14.46 7.25 10.05
CA ASN A 285 13.30 7.96 10.56
C ASN A 285 13.20 9.30 9.83
N HIS A 286 12.38 9.38 8.78
CA HIS A 286 12.22 10.64 8.05
C HIS A 286 11.63 11.70 8.98
N ALA A 287 12.18 12.92 8.94
CA ALA A 287 11.58 14.04 9.66
C ALA A 287 10.25 14.46 9.01
N ALA A 288 10.17 14.31 7.69
CA ALA A 288 9.00 14.57 6.88
C ALA A 288 9.07 13.79 5.57
N VAL A 289 7.90 13.48 5.01
CA VAL A 289 7.74 12.82 3.72
C VAL A 289 6.65 13.53 2.91
N ALA A 290 6.67 13.38 1.59
CA ALA A 290 5.68 14.02 0.73
C ALA A 290 4.89 13.00 -0.10
N THR A 291 3.62 13.31 -0.34
CA THR A 291 2.72 12.54 -1.20
C THR A 291 2.21 13.42 -2.34
N ALA A 292 2.36 12.94 -3.58
CA ALA A 292 1.74 13.58 -4.73
C ALA A 292 0.29 13.11 -4.89
N GLY A 293 -0.64 14.04 -5.14
CA GLY A 293 -2.01 13.72 -5.50
C GLY A 293 -2.33 14.04 -6.96
N PRO A 294 -3.60 13.93 -7.37
CA PRO A 294 -4.08 14.35 -8.68
C PRO A 294 -3.89 15.85 -8.91
N GLY A 295 -3.64 16.24 -10.15
CA GLY A 295 -3.36 17.63 -10.51
C GLY A 295 -2.02 18.11 -9.95
N GLU A 296 -2.02 19.26 -9.30
CA GLU A 296 -0.84 19.84 -8.65
C GLU A 296 -0.87 19.68 -7.11
N THR A 297 -1.77 18.84 -6.61
CA THR A 297 -1.96 18.64 -5.18
C THR A 297 -0.79 17.87 -4.57
N VAL A 298 -0.41 18.27 -3.37
CA VAL A 298 0.70 17.66 -2.64
C VAL A 298 0.43 17.70 -1.15
N SER A 299 0.80 16.65 -0.43
CA SER A 299 0.83 16.68 1.03
C SER A 299 2.25 16.53 1.56
N VAL A 300 2.49 17.12 2.73
CA VAL A 300 3.66 16.90 3.57
C VAL A 300 3.19 16.28 4.86
N ARG A 301 3.81 15.18 5.26
CA ARG A 301 3.51 14.46 6.48
C ARG A 301 4.75 14.46 7.37
N THR A 302 4.60 14.91 8.61
CA THR A 302 5.57 14.70 9.70
C THR A 302 5.02 13.63 10.65
N LEU A 303 5.56 13.45 11.87
CA LEU A 303 4.85 12.66 12.88
C LEU A 303 3.67 13.46 13.47
N SER A 304 3.81 14.78 13.62
CA SER A 304 2.87 15.66 14.33
C SER A 304 1.78 16.29 13.47
N GLU A 305 1.96 16.37 12.15
CA GLU A 305 0.95 16.96 11.27
C GLU A 305 0.95 16.38 9.85
N ALA A 306 -0.14 16.68 9.15
CA ALA A 306 -0.27 16.55 7.70
C ALA A 306 -0.72 17.90 7.12
N VAL A 307 0.02 18.43 6.15
CA VAL A 307 -0.32 19.68 5.45
C VAL A 307 -0.56 19.36 3.98
N VAL A 308 -1.72 19.72 3.47
CA VAL A 308 -2.16 19.43 2.09
C VAL A 308 -2.31 20.73 1.33
N PHE A 309 -1.64 20.86 0.20
CA PHE A 309 -1.70 22.01 -0.70
C PHE A 309 -2.47 21.66 -1.98
N THR A 310 -3.29 22.58 -2.48
CA THR A 310 -3.99 22.45 -3.78
C THR A 310 -3.02 22.55 -4.96
N GLN A 311 -1.91 23.28 -4.77
CA GLN A 311 -0.82 23.46 -5.72
C GLN A 311 0.52 23.35 -5.01
N ARG A 312 1.53 22.81 -5.71
CA ARG A 312 2.88 22.72 -5.15
C ARG A 312 3.44 24.12 -4.89
N PRO A 313 3.83 24.45 -3.65
CA PRO A 313 4.41 25.75 -3.35
C PRO A 313 5.76 25.91 -4.04
N THR A 314 5.99 27.12 -4.55
CA THR A 314 7.26 27.54 -5.15
C THR A 314 7.74 28.80 -4.44
N ARG A 315 9.02 29.17 -4.62
CA ARG A 315 9.55 30.42 -4.07
C ARG A 315 8.88 31.68 -4.63
N GLU A 316 8.22 31.56 -5.78
CA GLU A 316 7.67 32.69 -6.54
C GLU A 316 6.17 32.88 -6.30
N VAL A 317 5.46 31.86 -5.83
CA VAL A 317 3.99 31.87 -5.67
C VAL A 317 3.64 31.85 -4.18
N PRO A 318 2.97 32.89 -3.64
CA PRO A 318 2.49 32.88 -2.26
C PRO A 318 1.40 31.83 -2.07
N ILE A 319 1.41 31.16 -0.91
CA ILE A 319 0.37 30.19 -0.53
C ILE A 319 -0.81 30.95 0.05
N GLU A 320 -1.97 30.84 -0.59
CA GLU A 320 -3.22 31.40 -0.07
C GLU A 320 -3.86 30.42 0.95
N PRO A 321 -4.53 30.92 2.01
CA PRO A 321 -5.15 30.05 3.03
C PRO A 321 -6.23 29.10 2.50
N THR A 322 -6.93 29.47 1.42
CA THR A 322 -7.95 28.63 0.79
C THR A 322 -7.36 27.38 0.14
N ASP A 323 -6.08 27.43 -0.20
CA ASP A 323 -5.32 26.44 -0.96
C ASP A 323 -4.56 25.46 -0.08
N VAL A 324 -4.74 25.53 1.23
CA VAL A 324 -4.06 24.67 2.19
C VAL A 324 -5.02 24.11 3.24
N ARG A 325 -4.77 22.88 3.65
CA ARG A 325 -5.36 22.26 4.84
C ARG A 325 -4.26 21.76 5.74
N CYS A 326 -4.44 21.83 7.05
CA CYS A 326 -3.49 21.31 8.02
C CYS A 326 -4.22 20.52 9.09
N PHE A 327 -3.77 19.29 9.35
CA PHE A 327 -4.36 18.36 10.31
C PHE A 327 -3.31 17.93 11.32
N LEU A 328 -3.65 17.92 12.60
CA LEU A 328 -2.77 17.47 13.67
C LEU A 328 -2.80 15.95 13.80
N LYS A 329 -1.65 15.35 14.08
CA LYS A 329 -1.47 13.90 14.10
C LYS A 329 -0.63 13.51 15.32
N PRO A 330 -0.97 12.41 16.00
CA PRO A 330 -2.03 11.45 15.69
C PRO A 330 -3.44 11.87 16.15
N GLU A 331 -3.63 13.09 16.66
CA GLU A 331 -4.88 13.51 17.33
C GLU A 331 -6.10 13.61 16.40
N ASP A 332 -5.89 13.89 15.11
CA ASP A 332 -6.94 13.93 14.10
C ASP A 332 -6.68 12.89 12.99
N PRO A 333 -6.88 11.59 13.26
CA PRO A 333 -6.59 10.53 12.28
C PRO A 333 -7.51 10.59 11.05
N TRP A 334 -8.63 11.30 11.12
CA TRP A 334 -9.67 11.36 10.09
C TRP A 334 -9.68 12.66 9.27
N ASP A 335 -8.74 13.57 9.53
CA ASP A 335 -8.64 14.86 8.84
C ASP A 335 -9.91 15.71 8.96
N LEU A 336 -10.49 15.77 10.17
CA LEU A 336 -11.73 16.49 10.46
C LEU A 336 -11.49 17.97 10.83
N ASN A 337 -10.38 18.25 11.51
CA ASN A 337 -10.10 19.53 12.14
C ASN A 337 -9.00 20.26 11.37
N ASP A 338 -9.40 21.04 10.36
CA ASP A 338 -8.47 21.91 9.65
C ASP A 338 -8.00 23.07 10.54
N VAL A 339 -6.71 23.06 10.90
CA VAL A 339 -6.08 24.06 11.74
C VAL A 339 -5.22 25.05 10.96
N ALA A 340 -5.21 25.02 9.62
CA ALA A 340 -4.31 25.83 8.79
C ALA A 340 -4.39 27.34 9.12
N GLY A 341 -5.59 27.88 9.33
CA GLY A 341 -5.79 29.29 9.68
C GLY A 341 -5.33 29.67 11.09
N THR A 342 -5.26 28.69 12.01
CA THR A 342 -4.81 28.91 13.41
C THR A 342 -3.34 28.56 13.64
N ARG A 343 -2.74 27.81 12.72
CA ARG A 343 -1.36 27.32 12.78
C ARG A 343 -0.58 27.63 11.49
N PRO A 344 -0.42 28.92 11.11
CA PRO A 344 0.31 29.31 9.91
C PRO A 344 1.80 28.97 9.96
N ASP A 345 2.35 28.74 11.16
CA ASP A 345 3.70 28.25 11.40
C ASP A 345 3.93 26.86 10.79
N LEU A 346 2.98 25.94 10.98
CA LEU A 346 3.06 24.58 10.44
C LEU A 346 2.98 24.56 8.91
N VAL A 347 2.09 25.39 8.35
CA VAL A 347 1.94 25.55 6.89
C VAL A 347 3.24 26.06 6.27
N SER A 348 3.86 27.08 6.90
CA SER A 348 5.10 27.66 6.41
C SER A 348 6.26 26.67 6.49
N HIS A 349 6.36 25.90 7.58
CA HIS A 349 7.37 24.85 7.72
C HIS A 349 7.23 23.76 6.66
N ALA A 350 6.01 23.27 6.41
CA ALA A 350 5.75 22.29 5.37
C ALA A 350 6.09 22.83 3.96
N ALA A 351 5.80 24.09 3.69
CA ALA A 351 6.16 24.73 2.42
C ALA A 351 7.68 24.82 2.23
N GLU A 352 8.42 25.20 3.28
CA GLU A 352 9.88 25.24 3.28
C GLU A 352 10.49 23.86 3.01
N GLN A 353 9.91 22.80 3.58
CA GLN A 353 10.33 21.43 3.34
C GLN A 353 10.15 21.01 1.87
N LEU A 354 9.02 21.38 1.24
CA LEU A 354 8.79 21.12 -0.19
C LEU A 354 9.75 21.89 -1.10
N ILE A 355 10.05 23.15 -0.75
CA ILE A 355 11.00 24.00 -1.47
C ILE A 355 12.45 23.52 -1.25
N GLY A 356 12.74 23.03 -0.05
CA GLY A 356 14.04 22.52 0.39
C GLY A 356 14.43 21.18 -0.22
N GLY A 357 13.54 20.57 -0.99
CA GLY A 357 13.85 19.40 -1.81
C GLY A 357 13.50 18.08 -1.14
N ILE A 358 12.46 18.00 -0.30
CA ILE A 358 11.80 16.71 -0.09
C ILE A 358 11.46 16.16 -1.48
N GLU A 359 12.05 15.01 -1.82
CA GLU A 359 11.97 14.44 -3.16
C GLU A 359 10.55 13.94 -3.46
N ILE A 360 9.76 14.82 -4.06
CA ILE A 360 8.57 14.39 -4.78
C ILE A 360 9.04 13.85 -6.12
N SER A 361 8.79 12.57 -6.40
CA SER A 361 8.98 12.07 -7.77
C SER A 361 8.10 12.95 -8.65
N PRO A 362 8.65 13.62 -9.68
CA PRO A 362 7.79 14.37 -10.59
C PRO A 362 6.81 13.36 -11.20
N ALA A 363 5.52 13.49 -10.86
CA ALA A 363 4.48 13.00 -11.74
C ALA A 363 4.66 13.83 -13.01
N THR A 364 5.31 13.29 -14.03
CA THR A 364 5.43 14.01 -15.30
C THR A 364 4.00 14.17 -15.80
N VAL A 365 3.42 15.36 -15.62
CA VAL A 365 2.14 15.70 -16.20
C VAL A 365 2.32 15.53 -17.69
N ALA A 366 1.71 14.50 -18.28
CA ALA A 366 1.64 14.41 -19.73
C ALA A 366 0.93 15.68 -20.18
N ALA A 367 1.64 16.56 -20.90
CA ALA A 367 1.04 17.70 -21.55
C ALA A 367 -0.18 17.17 -22.32
N ALA A 368 -1.38 17.64 -21.95
CA ALA A 368 -2.60 17.24 -22.62
C ALA A 368 -2.38 17.34 -24.14
N PRO A 369 -2.78 16.33 -24.94
CA PRO A 369 -2.62 16.42 -26.38
C PRO A 369 -3.37 17.67 -26.83
N GLN A 370 -2.62 18.65 -27.37
CA GLN A 370 -3.22 19.81 -28.02
C GLN A 370 -4.03 19.28 -29.19
N THR A 371 -5.35 19.20 -29.01
CA THR A 371 -6.30 18.95 -30.09
C THR A 371 -6.07 20.02 -31.15
N ARG A 372 -5.62 19.59 -32.33
CA ARG A 372 -5.66 20.36 -33.57
C ARG A 372 -6.87 19.98 -34.38
#